data_AF-A0A3B8SWZ1-F1
#
_entry.id   AF-A0A3B8SWZ1-F1
#
_cell.length_a   1.000
_cell.length_b   1.000
_cell.length_c   1.000
_cell.angle_alpha   90.00
_cell.angle_beta   90.00
_cell.angle_gamma   90.00
#
_symmetry.space_group_name_H-M   'P 1'
#
loop_
_entity.id
_entity.type
_entity.pdbx_description
1 polymer ?
#
loop_
_entity_poly.entity_id
_entity_poly.type
_entity_poly.pdbx_seq_one_letter_code
_entity_poly.pdbx_strand_id
1 'polypeptide(L)'
;ICIIRYSSSMLVPIFLSLAFPMFGLDAKFWGVVVMGAAIAILFVLPWLDRSPVRSIRYKGNLSKIMLVLFAIAFVVLGVLGALPSTPVRTALAQAGTAIYFLFFLAMPWYTRWESTKPVPERVTK
;
A
#
# COMPACT_ATOMS: atom_id res chain seq x y z
N ILE A 1 -13.75 -30.82 -12.92
CA ILE A 1 -14.69 -29.97 -13.72
C ILE A 1 -15.87 -29.44 -12.89
N CYS A 2 -16.45 -30.20 -11.95
CA CYS A 2 -17.59 -29.72 -11.13
C CYS A 2 -17.24 -28.62 -10.10
N ILE A 3 -16.03 -28.63 -9.53
CA ILE A 3 -15.58 -27.64 -8.52
C ILE A 3 -15.32 -26.23 -9.10
N ILE A 4 -14.93 -26.14 -10.38
CA ILE A 4 -14.65 -24.85 -11.04
C ILE A 4 -15.95 -24.11 -11.41
N ARG A 5 -17.04 -24.86 -11.66
CA ARG A 5 -18.34 -24.27 -12.02
C ARG A 5 -19.07 -23.67 -10.80
N TYR A 6 -18.92 -24.25 -9.61
CA TYR A 6 -19.60 -23.78 -8.38
C TYR A 6 -19.02 -22.46 -7.84
N SER A 7 -17.70 -22.28 -7.94
CA SER A 7 -17.02 -21.01 -7.56
C SER A 7 -17.44 -19.84 -8.46
N SER A 8 -17.72 -20.12 -9.73
CA SER A 8 -18.14 -19.11 -10.70
C SER A 8 -19.57 -18.58 -10.44
N SER A 9 -20.48 -19.40 -9.91
CA SER A 9 -21.88 -19.00 -9.68
C SER A 9 -22.12 -18.16 -8.42
N MET A 10 -21.23 -18.22 -7.42
CA MET A 10 -21.33 -17.43 -6.19
C MET A 10 -20.44 -16.16 -6.19
N LEU A 11 -19.41 -16.12 -7.04
CA LEU A 11 -18.50 -14.96 -7.20
C LEU A 11 -18.96 -13.91 -8.21
N VAL A 12 -19.82 -14.27 -9.17
CA VAL A 12 -20.34 -13.31 -10.15
C VAL A 12 -21.07 -12.13 -9.50
N PRO A 13 -21.93 -12.25 -8.46
CA PRO A 13 -22.55 -11.08 -7.85
C PRO A 13 -21.56 -10.19 -7.08
N ILE A 14 -20.49 -10.76 -6.49
CA ILE A 14 -19.46 -10.00 -5.75
C ILE A 14 -18.56 -9.22 -6.73
N PHE A 15 -18.23 -9.83 -7.88
CA PHE A 15 -17.48 -9.18 -8.95
C PHE A 15 -18.34 -8.16 -9.73
N LEU A 16 -19.65 -8.42 -9.86
CA LEU A 16 -20.62 -7.51 -10.48
C LEU A 16 -20.90 -6.26 -9.62
N SER A 17 -20.69 -6.35 -8.31
CA SER A 17 -20.82 -5.20 -7.39
C SER A 17 -19.63 -4.22 -7.52
N LEU A 18 -18.46 -4.69 -7.99
CA LEU A 18 -17.27 -3.89 -8.29
C LEU A 18 -17.20 -3.44 -9.76
N ALA A 19 -18.03 -4.02 -10.62
CA ALA A 19 -18.23 -3.62 -12.01
C ALA A 19 -19.35 -2.58 -12.15
N PHE A 20 -19.56 -1.71 -11.15
CA PHE A 20 -20.26 -0.46 -11.39
C PHE A 20 -19.37 0.39 -12.30
N PRO A 21 -19.77 0.64 -13.57
CA PRO A 21 -19.04 1.56 -14.42
C PRO A 21 -19.36 2.97 -13.90
N MET A 22 -18.73 3.38 -12.81
CA MET A 22 -18.95 4.73 -12.26
C MET A 22 -18.53 5.83 -13.26
N PHE A 23 -17.80 5.48 -14.32
CA PHE A 23 -17.36 6.38 -15.40
C PHE A 23 -17.24 5.75 -16.80
N GLY A 24 -17.81 4.57 -17.07
CA GLY A 24 -17.70 3.92 -18.39
C GLY A 24 -16.27 3.47 -18.78
N LEU A 25 -15.34 3.40 -17.82
CA LEU A 25 -13.94 3.02 -18.04
C LEU A 25 -13.68 1.56 -17.65
N ASP A 26 -12.95 0.85 -18.51
CA ASP A 26 -12.64 -0.58 -18.42
C ASP A 26 -11.82 -0.93 -17.17
N ALA A 27 -12.00 -2.13 -16.60
CA ALA A 27 -11.26 -2.59 -15.42
C ALA A 27 -9.73 -2.63 -15.67
N LYS A 28 -9.34 -2.82 -16.94
CA LYS A 28 -7.95 -2.78 -17.38
C LYS A 28 -7.33 -1.39 -17.26
N PHE A 29 -8.11 -0.32 -17.49
CA PHE A 29 -7.64 1.06 -17.40
C PHE A 29 -7.27 1.43 -15.96
N TRP A 30 -8.13 1.10 -14.99
CA TRP A 30 -7.86 1.33 -13.57
C TRP A 30 -6.61 0.59 -13.08
N GLY A 31 -6.33 -0.60 -13.63
CA GLY A 31 -5.06 -1.30 -13.36
C GLY A 31 -3.83 -0.48 -13.77
N VAL A 32 -3.84 0.13 -14.95
CA VAL A 32 -2.75 0.98 -15.44
C VAL A 32 -2.62 2.25 -14.59
N VAL A 33 -3.75 2.86 -14.21
CA VAL A 33 -3.77 4.03 -13.32
C VAL A 33 -3.11 3.70 -11.97
N VAL A 34 -3.43 2.55 -11.38
CA VAL A 34 -2.83 2.10 -10.11
C VAL A 34 -1.32 1.86 -10.26
N MET A 35 -0.87 1.27 -11.36
CA MET A 35 0.55 1.11 -11.66
C MET A 35 1.28 2.46 -11.79
N GLY A 36 0.69 3.40 -12.53
CA GLY A 36 1.22 4.75 -12.67
C GLY A 36 1.25 5.52 -11.34
N ALA A 37 0.19 5.40 -10.55
CA ALA A 37 0.09 5.99 -9.22
C ALA A 37 1.15 5.43 -8.26
N ALA A 38 1.45 4.13 -8.34
CA ALA A 38 2.48 3.50 -7.51
C ALA A 38 3.89 4.07 -7.79
N ILE A 39 4.18 4.50 -9.01
CA ILE A 39 5.44 5.18 -9.33
C ILE A 39 5.36 6.67 -8.97
N ALA A 40 4.24 7.32 -9.29
CA ALA A 40 4.03 8.75 -9.02
C ALA A 40 4.11 9.10 -7.52
N ILE A 41 3.65 8.21 -6.63
CA ILE A 41 3.70 8.44 -5.17
C ILE A 41 5.13 8.63 -4.66
N LEU A 42 6.14 8.04 -5.32
CA LEU A 42 7.55 8.20 -4.96
C LEU A 42 8.05 9.63 -5.24
N PHE A 43 7.50 10.31 -6.24
CA PHE A 43 7.79 11.72 -6.52
C PHE A 43 7.03 12.69 -5.61
N VAL A 44 5.90 12.26 -5.07
CA VAL A 44 5.13 13.02 -4.07
C VAL A 44 5.73 12.84 -2.66
N LEU A 45 6.58 11.84 -2.46
CA LEU A 45 7.26 11.55 -1.20
C LEU A 45 8.01 12.72 -0.55
N PRO A 46 8.78 13.58 -1.26
CA PRO A 46 9.41 14.76 -0.65
C PRO A 46 8.43 15.77 -0.06
N TRP A 47 7.17 15.78 -0.51
CA TRP A 47 6.13 16.62 0.06
C TRP A 47 5.40 15.95 1.23
N LEU A 48 5.29 14.62 1.18
CA LEU A 48 4.54 13.81 2.13
C LEU A 48 5.32 13.48 3.41
N ASP A 49 6.63 13.20 3.32
CA ASP A 49 7.49 13.03 4.51
C ASP A 49 8.08 14.38 4.94
N ARG A 50 7.26 15.19 5.63
CA ARG A 50 7.70 16.44 6.24
C ARG A 50 8.04 16.25 7.71
N SER A 51 8.93 15.31 8.02
CA SER A 51 9.41 15.11 9.39
C SER A 51 10.63 16.02 9.70
N PRO A 52 10.65 16.70 10.86
CA PRO A 52 11.75 17.61 11.23
C PRO A 52 13.07 16.87 11.51
N VAL A 53 13.03 15.54 11.67
CA VAL A 53 14.18 14.70 12.01
C VAL A 53 14.44 13.69 10.91
N ARG A 54 15.53 13.88 10.15
CA ARG A 54 15.90 13.01 9.01
C ARG A 54 16.42 11.62 9.40
N SER A 55 16.85 11.43 10.65
CA SER A 55 17.43 10.15 11.09
C SER A 55 16.43 9.30 11.86
N ILE A 56 16.24 8.06 11.39
CA ILE A 56 15.33 7.07 11.99
C ILE A 56 15.70 6.70 13.44
N ARG A 57 16.95 6.96 13.86
CA ARG A 57 17.40 6.74 15.24
C ARG A 57 16.66 7.62 16.24
N TYR A 58 16.35 8.86 15.86
CA TYR A 58 15.71 9.87 16.70
C TYR A 58 14.19 9.98 16.46
N LYS A 59 13.69 9.25 15.45
CA LYS A 59 12.26 9.06 15.20
C LYS A 59 11.68 8.10 16.25
N GLY A 60 10.44 8.33 16.66
CA GLY A 60 9.78 7.50 17.65
C GLY A 60 9.45 6.09 17.14
N ASN A 61 8.90 5.27 18.02
CA ASN A 61 8.68 3.85 17.76
C ASN A 61 7.57 3.60 16.74
N LEU A 62 6.60 4.51 16.60
CA LEU A 62 5.43 4.33 15.74
C LEU A 62 5.86 4.32 14.25
N SER A 63 6.74 5.25 13.85
CA SER A 63 7.33 5.32 12.51
C SER A 63 8.10 4.05 12.15
N LYS A 64 8.77 3.41 13.12
CA LYS A 64 9.50 2.15 12.90
C LYS A 64 8.55 0.98 12.66
N ILE A 65 7.48 0.86 13.47
CA ILE A 65 6.47 -0.20 13.30
C ILE A 65 5.78 -0.06 11.95
N MET A 66 5.41 1.16 11.53
CA MET A 66 4.77 1.38 10.24
C MET A 66 5.70 1.05 9.07
N LEU A 67 6.99 1.39 9.15
CA LEU A 67 7.98 1.01 8.13
C LEU A 67 8.18 -0.51 8.04
N VAL A 68 8.19 -1.21 9.17
CA VAL A 68 8.27 -2.68 9.19
C VAL A 68 7.01 -3.29 8.58
N LEU A 69 5.82 -2.77 8.90
CA LEU A 69 4.56 -3.22 8.31
C LEU A 69 4.54 -3.03 6.79
N PHE A 70 5.02 -1.88 6.31
CA PHE A 70 5.17 -1.60 4.89
C PHE A 70 6.13 -2.58 4.20
N ALA A 71 7.27 -2.88 4.82
CA ALA A 71 8.22 -3.84 4.29
C ALA A 71 7.61 -5.25 4.16
N ILE A 72 6.86 -5.70 5.17
CA ILE A 72 6.15 -6.99 5.12
C ILE A 72 5.13 -7.00 3.98
N ALA A 73 4.32 -5.95 3.84
CA ALA A 73 3.32 -5.84 2.77
C ALA A 73 3.97 -5.87 1.38
N PHE A 74 5.12 -5.19 1.21
CA PHE A 74 5.87 -5.17 -0.04
C PHE A 74 6.43 -6.55 -0.42
N VAL A 75 7.00 -7.27 0.55
CA VAL A 75 7.52 -8.63 0.33
C VAL A 75 6.39 -9.59 -0.03
N VAL A 76 5.27 -9.54 0.68
CA VAL A 76 4.09 -10.37 0.41
C VAL A 76 3.57 -10.11 -1.02
N LEU A 77 3.44 -8.84 -1.43
CA LEU A 77 3.03 -8.51 -2.80
C LEU A 77 4.03 -9.01 -3.86
N GLY A 78 5.33 -8.87 -3.60
CA GLY A 78 6.37 -9.37 -4.50
C GLY A 78 6.29 -10.88 -4.71
N VAL A 79 6.07 -11.64 -3.63
CA VAL A 79 5.91 -13.10 -3.69
C VAL A 79 4.60 -13.48 -4.39
N LEU A 80 3.49 -12.77 -4.10
CA LEU A 80 2.21 -13.04 -4.77
C LEU A 80 2.25 -12.69 -6.26
N GLY A 81 3.06 -11.73 -6.68
CA GLY A 81 3.22 -11.34 -8.09
C GLY A 81 3.91 -12.42 -8.95
N ALA A 82 4.73 -13.28 -8.36
CA ALA A 82 5.41 -14.38 -9.06
C ALA A 82 4.60 -15.69 -9.11
N LEU A 83 3.51 -15.78 -8.36
CA LEU A 83 2.72 -17.01 -8.18
C LEU A 83 1.40 -16.94 -8.97
N PRO A 84 0.83 -18.09 -9.39
CA PRO A 84 -0.44 -18.11 -10.09
C PRO A 84 -1.59 -17.57 -9.23
N SER A 85 -2.49 -16.81 -9.87
CA SER A 85 -3.60 -16.14 -9.20
C SER A 85 -4.68 -17.13 -8.78
N THR A 86 -4.76 -17.41 -7.47
CA THR A 86 -5.90 -18.10 -6.85
C THR A 86 -6.84 -17.06 -6.23
N PRO A 87 -8.15 -17.36 -6.04
CA PRO A 87 -9.12 -16.39 -5.52
C PRO A 87 -8.73 -15.79 -4.15
N VAL A 88 -8.09 -16.61 -3.29
CA VAL A 88 -7.57 -16.14 -1.99
C VAL A 88 -6.38 -15.20 -2.17
N ARG A 89 -5.47 -15.53 -3.11
CA ARG A 89 -4.29 -14.70 -3.41
C ARG A 89 -4.69 -13.38 -4.07
N THR A 90 -5.71 -13.36 -4.93
CA THR A 90 -6.19 -12.12 -5.55
C THR A 90 -6.80 -11.17 -4.51
N ALA A 91 -7.54 -11.69 -3.53
CA ALA A 91 -8.06 -10.88 -2.43
C ALA A 91 -6.92 -10.31 -1.55
N LEU A 92 -5.90 -11.13 -1.26
CA LEU A 92 -4.71 -10.67 -0.53
C LEU A 92 -3.90 -9.63 -1.32
N ALA A 93 -3.78 -9.77 -2.65
CA ALA A 93 -3.11 -8.79 -3.50
C ALA A 93 -3.85 -7.45 -3.53
N GLN A 94 -5.18 -7.47 -3.58
CA GLN A 94 -6.01 -6.26 -3.47
C GLN A 94 -5.85 -5.59 -2.09
N ALA A 95 -5.89 -6.37 -1.01
CA ALA A 95 -5.66 -5.84 0.34
C ALA A 95 -4.25 -5.25 0.49
N GLY A 96 -3.22 -5.92 -0.02
CA GLY A 96 -1.84 -5.45 0.11
C GLY A 96 -1.52 -4.25 -0.78
N THR A 97 -2.15 -4.11 -1.96
CA THR A 97 -2.07 -2.87 -2.74
C THR A 97 -2.79 -1.72 -2.03
N ALA A 98 -3.94 -1.96 -1.39
CA ALA A 98 -4.62 -0.94 -0.57
C ALA A 98 -3.76 -0.51 0.63
N ILE A 99 -3.13 -1.45 1.34
CA ILE A 99 -2.21 -1.17 2.46
C ILE A 99 -1.00 -0.34 1.98
N TYR A 100 -0.46 -0.64 0.79
CA TYR A 100 0.65 0.11 0.20
C TYR A 100 0.30 1.59 0.03
N PHE A 101 -0.84 1.92 -0.58
CA PHE A 101 -1.27 3.32 -0.72
C PHE A 101 -1.65 3.96 0.60
N LEU A 102 -2.32 3.20 1.49
CA LEU A 102 -2.72 3.69 2.81
C LEU A 102 -1.51 4.09 3.66
N PHE A 103 -0.40 3.36 3.57
CA PHE A 103 0.84 3.70 4.28
C PHE A 103 1.35 5.10 3.90
N PHE A 104 1.37 5.43 2.61
CA PHE A 104 1.78 6.76 2.16
C PHE A 104 0.77 7.83 2.58
N LEU A 105 -0.53 7.60 2.43
CA LEU A 105 -1.54 8.60 2.82
C LEU A 105 -1.64 8.79 4.35
N ALA A 106 -1.33 7.77 5.15
CA ALA A 106 -1.35 7.84 6.61
C ALA A 106 -0.14 8.57 7.21
N MET A 107 0.95 8.79 6.44
CA MET A 107 2.16 9.53 6.87
C MET A 107 1.91 10.84 7.63
N PRO A 108 1.12 11.79 7.08
CA PRO A 108 0.87 13.06 7.75
C PRO A 108 0.12 12.88 9.07
N TRP A 109 -0.66 11.82 9.23
CA TRP A 109 -1.44 11.59 10.44
C TRP A 109 -0.57 11.03 11.57
N TYR A 110 0.19 9.97 11.30
CA TYR A 110 1.01 9.36 12.36
C TYR A 110 2.25 10.17 12.73
N THR A 111 2.80 10.97 11.80
CA THR A 111 3.96 11.85 12.08
C THR A 111 3.59 13.00 13.02
N ARG A 112 2.30 13.38 13.10
CA ARG A 112 1.81 14.42 14.03
C ARG A 112 1.70 13.94 15.47
N TRP A 113 1.54 12.63 15.68
CA TRP A 113 1.41 12.03 17.00
C TRP A 113 2.71 11.46 17.55
N GLU A 114 3.78 11.44 16.75
CA GLU A 114 5.08 10.91 17.16
C GLU A 114 5.87 11.95 17.98
N SER A 115 6.31 11.56 19.18
CA SER A 115 7.27 12.33 19.96
C SER A 115 8.69 12.11 19.42
N THR A 116 9.26 13.12 18.76
CA THR A 116 10.64 13.09 18.25
C THR A 116 11.65 13.42 19.34
N LYS A 117 12.70 12.60 19.49
CA LYS A 117 13.81 12.93 20.40
C LYS A 117 14.66 14.06 19.79
N PRO A 118 15.14 15.02 20.60
CA PRO A 118 16.03 16.07 20.08
C PRO A 118 17.31 15.44 19.53
N VAL A 119 17.71 15.87 18.33
CA VAL A 119 18.97 15.46 17.71
C VAL A 119 20.11 16.15 18.47
N PRO A 120 21.21 15.45 18.81
CA PRO A 120 22.34 16.06 19.50
C PRO A 120 22.97 17.15 18.63
N GLU A 121 23.20 18.31 19.23
CA GLU A 121 23.77 19.48 18.58
C GLU A 121 25.30 19.32 18.55
N ARG A 122 25.84 19.10 17.34
CA ARG A 122 27.26 19.03 16.94
C ARG A 122 27.97 17.67 17.03
N VAL A 123 28.36 17.20 15.84
CA VAL A 123 29.76 16.84 15.59
C VAL A 123 30.40 18.05 14.90
N THR A 124 31.54 18.49 15.43
CA THR A 124 32.39 19.58 14.92
C THR A 124 32.70 19.39 13.44
N LYS A 125 32.85 20.53 12.73
CA LYS A 125 33.15 20.66 11.29
C LYS A 125 34.15 19.64 10.77
#